data_AF-A0A970H902-F1
#
_entry.id   AF-A0A970H902-F1
#
_cell.length_a   1.000
_cell.length_b   1.000
_cell.length_c   1.000
_cell.angle_alpha   90.00
_cell.angle_beta   90.00
_cell.angle_gamma   90.00
#
_symmetry.space_group_name_H-M   'P 1'
#
loop_
_entity.id
_entity.type
_entity.pdbx_description
1 polymer ?
#
loop_
_entity_poly.entity_id
_entity_poly.type
_entity_poly.pdbx_seq_one_letter_code
_entity_poly.pdbx_strand_id
1 'polypeptide(L)'
;MSWSVDEALKEVVAEIVKGAGPLAVSKSIQADLAAGYRPDFEREYEAGADWRADRPKILPLAYLVGSLAAMLTVAGHARRESKVPTRVDRQQALAAAYIVSRGPCPTSEIVVQGKYCRDFPFTGGPVPLTHDPGPVERSAKSLALGLVKYLRAERE
;
A
#
# COMPACT_ATOMS: atom_id res chain seq x y z
N MET A 1 17.35 9.24 20.55
CA MET A 1 16.67 8.71 19.36
C MET A 1 16.68 9.79 18.29
N SER A 2 17.00 9.46 17.03
CA SER A 2 17.31 10.42 15.96
C SER A 2 16.17 10.68 14.96
N TRP A 3 14.96 10.22 15.27
CA TRP A 3 13.75 10.35 14.45
C TRP A 3 12.51 10.39 15.34
N SER A 4 11.35 10.76 14.80
CA SER A 4 10.06 10.69 15.49
C SER A 4 9.03 9.88 14.69
N VAL A 5 8.09 9.25 15.40
CA VAL A 5 6.98 8.50 14.78
C VAL A 5 6.21 9.36 13.78
N ASP A 6 5.94 10.62 14.12
CA ASP A 6 5.18 11.54 13.27
C ASP A 6 5.91 11.88 11.96
N GLU A 7 7.24 12.08 12.02
CA GLU A 7 8.06 12.31 10.82
C GLU A 7 8.08 11.08 9.91
N ALA A 8 8.30 9.89 10.48
CA ALA A 8 8.33 8.66 9.71
C ALA A 8 6.97 8.35 9.06
N LEU A 9 5.86 8.50 9.79
CA LEU A 9 4.52 8.35 9.24
C LEU A 9 4.21 9.37 8.15
N LYS A 10 4.67 10.62 8.30
CA LYS A 10 4.52 11.64 7.26
C LYS A 10 5.23 11.24 5.97
N GLU A 11 6.43 10.67 6.05
CA GLU A 11 7.15 10.16 4.90
C GLU A 11 6.43 8.97 4.24
N VAL A 12 5.93 8.02 5.04
CA VAL A 12 5.16 6.87 4.57
C VAL A 12 3.90 7.34 3.82
N VAL A 13 3.13 8.25 4.41
CA VAL A 13 1.91 8.79 3.78
C VAL A 13 2.25 9.57 2.52
N ALA A 14 3.34 10.35 2.51
CA ALA A 14 3.78 11.06 1.30
C ALA A 14 4.10 10.08 0.15
N GLU A 15 4.75 8.96 0.45
CA GLU A 15 5.09 7.95 -0.55
C GLU A 15 3.84 7.18 -1.03
N ILE A 16 2.85 6.93 -0.16
CA ILE A 16 1.53 6.42 -0.57
C ILE A 16 0.83 7.38 -1.53
N VAL A 17 0.82 8.69 -1.21
CA VAL A 17 0.22 9.72 -2.06
C VAL A 17 0.92 9.77 -3.43
N LYS A 18 2.25 9.68 -3.44
CA LYS A 18 3.04 9.62 -4.67
C LYS A 18 2.72 8.37 -5.51
N GLY A 19 2.59 7.21 -4.87
CA GLY A 19 2.25 5.96 -5.55
C GLY A 19 0.83 5.90 -6.10
N ALA A 20 -0.11 6.64 -5.50
CA ALA A 20 -1.50 6.74 -5.97
C ALA A 20 -1.68 7.63 -7.21
N GLY A 21 -0.68 8.44 -7.55
CA GLY A 21 -0.71 9.26 -8.76
C GLY A 21 -1.04 8.41 -10.00
N PRO A 22 -1.99 8.84 -10.85
CA PRO A 22 -2.55 10.20 -10.96
C PRO A 22 -3.77 10.51 -10.08
N LEU A 23 -4.27 9.58 -9.27
CA LEU A 23 -5.45 9.83 -8.42
C LEU A 23 -5.08 10.63 -7.17
N ALA A 24 -5.90 11.63 -6.84
CA ALA A 24 -5.70 12.38 -5.60
C ALA A 24 -6.14 11.55 -4.37
N VAL A 25 -5.32 11.58 -3.32
CA VAL A 25 -5.66 11.00 -2.01
C VAL A 25 -6.10 12.12 -1.08
N SER A 26 -7.33 12.06 -0.57
CA SER A 26 -7.86 13.10 0.32
C SER A 26 -7.10 13.14 1.65
N LYS A 27 -7.10 14.32 2.30
CA LYS A 27 -6.49 14.47 3.65
C LYS A 27 -7.11 13.53 4.69
N SER A 28 -8.40 13.21 4.57
CA SER A 28 -9.06 12.25 5.47
C SER A 28 -8.49 10.83 5.31
N ILE A 29 -8.30 10.36 4.08
CA ILE A 29 -7.70 9.05 3.80
C ILE A 29 -6.24 9.02 4.30
N GLN A 30 -5.48 10.10 4.09
CA GLN A 30 -4.11 10.22 4.61
C GLN A 30 -4.07 10.11 6.15
N ALA A 31 -5.02 10.75 6.85
CA ALA A 31 -5.13 10.66 8.30
C ALA A 31 -5.51 9.24 8.77
N ASP A 32 -6.44 8.57 8.07
CA ASP A 32 -6.81 7.18 8.37
C ASP A 32 -5.62 6.22 8.19
N LEU A 33 -4.84 6.39 7.11
CA LEU A 33 -3.65 5.59 6.86
C LEU A 33 -2.58 5.83 7.94
N ALA A 34 -2.31 7.09 8.30
CA ALA A 34 -1.39 7.42 9.37
C ALA A 34 -1.81 6.80 10.71
N ALA A 35 -3.10 6.90 11.06
CA ALA A 35 -3.66 6.29 12.27
C ALA A 35 -3.55 4.76 12.25
N GLY A 36 -3.78 4.13 11.10
CA GLY A 36 -3.67 2.68 10.94
C GLY A 36 -2.24 2.14 11.10
N TYR A 37 -1.22 2.88 10.63
CA TYR A 37 0.19 2.48 10.79
C TYR A 37 0.81 2.88 12.13
N ARG A 38 0.26 3.89 12.82
CA ARG A 38 0.85 4.46 14.03
C ARG A 38 1.22 3.44 15.11
N PRO A 39 0.37 2.47 15.51
CA PRO A 39 0.72 1.51 16.56
C PRO A 39 1.98 0.69 16.26
N ASP A 40 2.18 0.32 14.99
CA ASP A 40 3.37 -0.43 14.58
C ASP A 40 4.63 0.44 14.66
N PHE A 41 4.54 1.72 14.26
CA PHE A 41 5.64 2.67 14.35
C PHE A 41 5.98 3.03 15.79
N GLU A 42 4.99 3.21 16.67
CA GLU A 42 5.19 3.46 18.10
C GLU A 42 5.91 2.30 18.77
N ARG A 43 5.48 1.06 18.48
CA ARG A 43 6.12 -0.14 19.01
C ARG A 43 7.58 -0.28 18.57
N GLU A 44 7.88 -0.10 17.29
CA GLU A 44 9.27 -0.23 16.81
C GLU A 44 10.14 0.95 17.29
N TYR A 45 9.56 2.14 17.44
CA TYR A 45 10.24 3.29 18.05
C TYR A 45 10.64 2.99 19.50
N GLU A 46 9.72 2.46 20.31
CA GLU A 46 9.99 2.04 21.70
C GLU A 46 11.01 0.89 21.77
N ALA A 47 11.01 -0.01 20.78
CA ALA A 47 12.01 -1.07 20.65
C ALA A 47 13.40 -0.58 20.18
N GLY A 48 13.56 0.72 19.92
CA GLY A 48 14.83 1.32 19.54
C GLY A 48 15.20 1.14 18.07
N ALA A 49 14.22 0.96 17.19
CA ALA A 49 14.48 0.81 15.76
C ALA A 49 15.11 2.06 15.14
N ASP A 50 15.93 1.86 14.10
CA ASP A 50 16.55 2.95 13.35
C ASP A 50 15.77 3.20 12.04
N TRP A 51 15.00 4.28 12.03
CA TRP A 51 14.27 4.68 10.85
C TRP A 51 15.16 4.86 9.63
N ARG A 52 16.41 5.34 9.76
CA ARG A 52 17.28 5.51 8.59
C ARG A 52 17.61 4.18 7.91
N ALA A 53 17.75 3.12 8.70
CA ALA A 53 18.02 1.77 8.20
C ALA A 53 16.75 1.10 7.62
N ASP A 54 15.58 1.40 8.17
CA ASP A 54 14.31 0.79 7.77
C ASP A 54 13.59 1.52 6.62
N ARG A 55 13.76 2.84 6.53
CA ARG A 55 13.22 3.71 5.46
C ARG A 55 13.36 3.13 4.04
N PRO A 56 14.54 2.64 3.57
CA PRO A 56 14.66 2.09 2.22
C PRO A 56 13.86 0.81 1.98
N LYS A 57 13.42 0.11 3.04
CA LYS A 57 12.56 -1.08 2.94
C LYS A 57 11.08 -0.71 2.99
N ILE A 58 10.72 0.26 3.83
CA ILE A 58 9.33 0.64 4.09
C ILE A 58 8.77 1.57 3.02
N LEU A 59 9.53 2.56 2.55
CA LEU A 59 9.01 3.53 1.57
C LEU A 59 8.58 2.88 0.23
N PRO A 60 9.30 1.91 -0.36
CA PRO A 60 8.81 1.21 -1.55
C PRO A 60 7.49 0.45 -1.34
N LEU A 61 7.27 -0.10 -0.13
CA LEU A 61 6.00 -0.76 0.21
C LEU A 61 4.87 0.27 0.34
N ALA A 62 5.17 1.43 0.94
CA ALA A 62 4.24 2.55 1.02
C ALA A 62 3.84 3.05 -0.38
N TYR A 63 4.80 3.16 -1.32
CA TYR A 63 4.50 3.47 -2.72
C TYR A 63 3.52 2.44 -3.33
N LEU A 64 3.80 1.14 -3.11
CA LEU A 64 2.95 0.05 -3.61
C LEU A 64 1.53 0.11 -3.07
N VAL A 65 1.34 0.48 -1.80
CA VAL A 65 0.00 0.72 -1.21
C VAL A 65 -0.75 1.77 -2.02
N GLY A 66 -0.09 2.90 -2.34
CA GLY A 66 -0.67 3.94 -3.19
C GLY A 66 -1.08 3.44 -4.56
N SER A 67 -0.17 2.76 -5.26
CA SER A 67 -0.43 2.24 -6.60
C SER A 67 -1.55 1.19 -6.63
N LEU A 68 -1.58 0.30 -5.64
CA LEU A 68 -2.63 -0.70 -5.49
C LEU A 68 -3.99 -0.04 -5.17
N ALA A 69 -4.01 0.95 -4.29
CA ALA A 69 -5.22 1.70 -3.96
C ALA A 69 -5.82 2.38 -5.20
N ALA A 70 -4.98 3.01 -6.02
CA ALA A 70 -5.40 3.65 -7.25
C ALA A 70 -5.93 2.62 -8.26
N MET A 71 -5.20 1.52 -8.45
CA MET A 71 -5.60 0.42 -9.34
C MET A 71 -6.96 -0.17 -8.94
N LEU A 72 -7.14 -0.48 -7.66
CA LEU A 72 -8.39 -1.02 -7.13
C LEU A 72 -9.55 -0.03 -7.27
N THR A 73 -9.28 1.26 -7.08
CA THR A 73 -10.28 2.32 -7.31
C THR A 73 -10.73 2.36 -8.77
N VAL A 74 -9.78 2.39 -9.72
CA VAL A 74 -10.09 2.39 -11.15
C VAL A 74 -10.84 1.11 -11.55
N ALA A 75 -10.39 -0.06 -11.09
CA ALA A 75 -11.05 -1.33 -11.37
C ALA A 75 -12.48 -1.38 -10.83
N GLY A 76 -12.70 -0.88 -9.60
CA GLY A 76 -14.03 -0.77 -9.00
C GLY A 76 -14.96 0.14 -9.81
N HIS A 77 -14.45 1.28 -10.30
CA HIS A 77 -15.21 2.21 -11.13
C HIS A 77 -15.51 1.67 -12.54
N ALA A 78 -14.56 0.97 -13.16
CA ALA A 78 -14.74 0.33 -14.47
C ALA A 78 -15.81 -0.77 -14.43
N ARG A 79 -15.86 -1.57 -13.35
CA ARG A 79 -16.89 -2.60 -13.15
C ARG A 79 -18.30 -2.03 -12.97
N ARG A 80 -18.41 -0.80 -12.49
CA ARG A 80 -19.70 -0.11 -12.24
C ARG A 80 -20.11 0.81 -13.40
N GLU A 81 -19.43 0.73 -14.55
CA GLU A 81 -19.66 1.56 -15.74
C GLU A 81 -19.68 3.07 -15.44
N SER A 82 -18.85 3.49 -14.49
CA SER A 82 -18.79 4.89 -14.05
C SER A 82 -17.63 5.65 -14.69
N LYS A 83 -17.68 6.98 -14.63
CA LYS A 83 -16.59 7.85 -15.10
C LYS A 83 -15.27 7.49 -14.41
N VAL A 84 -14.16 7.66 -15.13
CA VAL A 84 -12.80 7.48 -14.59
C VAL A 84 -12.66 8.29 -13.29
N PRO A 85 -12.28 7.67 -12.17
CA PRO A 85 -12.17 8.36 -10.90
C PRO A 85 -11.03 9.38 -10.95
N THR A 86 -11.17 10.47 -10.23
CA THR A 86 -10.10 11.47 -10.04
C THR A 86 -9.49 11.42 -8.63
N ARG A 87 -10.10 10.60 -7.75
CA ARG A 87 -9.72 10.44 -6.35
C ARG A 87 -9.71 8.97 -5.98
N VAL A 88 -8.80 8.60 -5.09
CA VAL A 88 -8.76 7.26 -4.50
C VAL A 88 -9.99 7.07 -3.62
N ASP A 89 -10.64 5.91 -3.74
CA ASP A 89 -11.72 5.51 -2.85
C ASP A 89 -11.15 5.07 -1.49
N ARG A 90 -11.80 5.52 -0.40
CA ARG A 90 -11.35 5.24 0.96
C ARG A 90 -11.26 3.75 1.27
N GLN A 91 -12.25 2.96 0.84
CA GLN A 91 -12.25 1.52 1.11
C GLN A 91 -11.10 0.84 0.35
N GLN A 92 -10.83 1.27 -0.88
CA GLN A 92 -9.72 0.72 -1.68
C GLN A 92 -8.34 1.10 -1.12
N ALA A 93 -8.18 2.30 -0.56
CA ALA A 93 -6.96 2.70 0.13
C ALA A 93 -6.68 1.83 1.37
N LEU A 94 -7.71 1.61 2.20
CA LEU A 94 -7.60 0.79 3.41
C LEU A 94 -7.40 -0.70 3.08
N ALA A 95 -8.06 -1.20 2.03
CA ALA A 95 -7.86 -2.55 1.52
C ALA A 95 -6.45 -2.75 0.97
N ALA A 96 -5.91 -1.78 0.20
CA ALA A 96 -4.54 -1.85 -0.30
C ALA A 96 -3.51 -1.87 0.83
N ALA A 97 -3.67 -1.00 1.85
CA ALA A 97 -2.81 -1.01 3.03
C ALA A 97 -2.84 -2.37 3.75
N TYR A 98 -4.03 -2.93 3.95
CA TYR A 98 -4.20 -4.27 4.52
C TYR A 98 -3.59 -5.39 3.66
N ILE A 99 -3.74 -5.33 2.33
CA ILE A 99 -3.17 -6.34 1.43
C ILE A 99 -1.65 -6.28 1.46
N VAL A 100 -1.05 -5.10 1.40
CA VAL A 100 0.41 -4.96 1.41
C VAL A 100 0.98 -5.31 2.78
N SER A 101 0.28 -5.05 3.88
CA SER A 101 0.73 -5.46 5.21
C SER A 101 0.74 -6.98 5.42
N ARG A 102 -0.19 -7.68 4.79
CA ARG A 102 -0.37 -9.14 4.87
C ARG A 102 0.33 -9.90 3.74
N GLY A 103 0.69 -9.21 2.67
CA GLY A 103 1.27 -9.80 1.48
C GLY A 103 2.69 -10.31 1.73
N PRO A 104 3.10 -11.41 1.07
CA PRO A 104 4.51 -11.76 1.02
C PRO A 104 5.23 -10.65 0.25
N CYS A 105 6.07 -9.87 0.92
CA CYS A 105 6.97 -8.94 0.23
C CYS A 105 7.74 -9.72 -0.83
N PRO A 106 7.80 -9.26 -2.10
CA PRO A 106 8.56 -9.93 -3.13
C PRO A 106 10.04 -9.73 -2.84
N THR A 107 10.62 -10.64 -2.07
CA THR A 107 12.06 -10.81 -2.01
C THR A 107 12.37 -12.27 -2.20
N SER A 108 13.32 -12.55 -3.09
CA SER A 108 14.16 -13.73 -3.00
C SER A 108 14.63 -13.87 -1.55
N GLU A 109 14.06 -14.84 -0.84
CA GLU A 109 14.53 -15.37 0.45
C GLU A 109 14.25 -14.61 1.76
N ILE A 110 13.40 -13.58 1.81
CA ILE A 110 12.95 -13.02 3.11
C ILE A 110 11.44 -12.83 3.14
N VAL A 111 10.75 -13.60 3.98
CA VAL A 111 9.35 -13.34 4.34
C VAL A 111 9.32 -12.11 5.25
N VAL A 112 9.37 -10.92 4.66
CA VAL A 112 9.15 -9.67 5.39
C VAL A 112 7.65 -9.51 5.54
N GLN A 113 7.07 -10.10 6.59
CA GLN A 113 5.96 -9.40 7.24
C GLN A 113 6.56 -8.07 7.72
N GLY A 114 6.18 -6.96 7.09
CA GLY A 114 6.70 -5.66 7.48
C GLY A 114 6.38 -5.42 8.95
N LYS A 115 7.39 -5.42 9.83
CA LYS A 115 7.24 -5.12 11.27
C LYS A 115 6.39 -3.87 11.53
N TYR A 116 6.53 -2.89 10.63
CA TYR A 116 5.87 -1.58 10.62
C TYR A 116 4.44 -1.58 10.02
N CYS A 117 3.96 -2.73 9.55
CA CYS A 117 2.64 -2.87 8.94
C CYS A 117 1.82 -4.01 9.57
N ARG A 118 2.37 -4.72 10.57
CA ARG A 118 1.84 -5.98 11.10
C ARG A 118 0.38 -5.88 11.55
N ASP A 119 0.03 -4.75 12.17
CA ASP A 119 -1.25 -4.59 12.87
C ASP A 119 -2.20 -3.63 12.14
N PHE A 120 -1.94 -3.29 10.88
CA PHE A 120 -2.84 -2.43 10.12
C PHE A 120 -4.28 -3.01 10.13
N PRO A 121 -5.26 -2.30 10.71
CA PRO A 121 -6.57 -2.89 10.98
C PRO A 121 -7.34 -3.06 9.67
N PHE A 122 -7.97 -4.23 9.51
CA PHE A 122 -8.93 -4.43 8.43
C PHE A 122 -10.19 -3.60 8.72
N THR A 123 -10.29 -2.45 8.07
CA THR A 123 -11.41 -1.50 8.22
C THR A 123 -12.35 -1.54 7.01
N GLY A 124 -12.05 -2.39 6.02
CA GLY A 124 -12.62 -2.36 4.67
C GLY A 124 -13.77 -3.34 4.41
N GLY A 125 -14.81 -3.37 5.27
CA GLY A 125 -16.06 -4.09 4.97
C GLY A 125 -15.86 -5.57 4.57
N PRO A 126 -16.84 -6.28 3.98
CA PRO A 126 -16.61 -7.65 3.53
C PRO A 126 -15.53 -7.68 2.43
N VAL A 127 -14.55 -8.58 2.58
CA VAL A 127 -13.61 -8.96 1.52
C VAL A 127 -14.44 -9.31 0.28
N PRO A 128 -14.15 -8.77 -0.93
CA PRO A 128 -14.89 -9.15 -2.12
C PRO A 128 -14.84 -10.67 -2.26
N LEU A 129 -16.02 -11.30 -2.34
CA LEU A 129 -16.16 -12.74 -2.56
C LEU A 129 -15.25 -13.14 -3.72
N THR A 130 -14.40 -14.13 -3.48
CA THR A 130 -13.62 -14.82 -4.50
C THR A 130 -14.60 -15.41 -5.51
N HIS A 131 -14.82 -14.69 -6.61
CA HIS A 131 -15.48 -15.21 -7.78
C HIS A 131 -14.44 -15.50 -8.85
N ASP A 132 -14.77 -16.44 -9.74
CA ASP A 132 -13.86 -16.94 -10.76
C ASP A 132 -13.26 -15.78 -11.58
N PRO A 133 -11.94 -15.79 -11.83
CA PRO A 133 -11.24 -14.65 -12.37
C PRO A 133 -11.72 -14.31 -13.78
N GLY A 134 -12.41 -13.17 -13.88
CA GLY A 134 -12.82 -12.58 -15.14
C GLY A 134 -11.60 -12.12 -15.97
N PRO A 135 -11.76 -11.88 -17.28
CA PRO A 135 -10.66 -11.50 -18.17
C PRO A 135 -9.91 -10.23 -17.72
N VAL A 136 -10.58 -9.30 -17.03
CA VAL A 136 -9.97 -8.07 -16.48
C VAL A 136 -9.02 -8.35 -15.31
N GLU A 137 -9.30 -9.38 -14.49
CA GLU A 137 -8.40 -9.80 -13.39
C GLU A 137 -7.17 -10.55 -13.91
N ARG A 138 -7.27 -11.23 -15.06
CA ARG A 138 -6.10 -11.76 -15.76
C ARG A 138 -5.19 -10.63 -16.24
N SER A 139 -5.77 -9.53 -16.72
CA SER A 139 -5.01 -8.33 -17.09
C SER A 139 -4.35 -7.65 -15.90
N ALA A 140 -5.03 -7.55 -14.75
CA ALA A 140 -4.45 -7.01 -13.51
C ALA A 140 -3.28 -7.87 -13.00
N LYS A 141 -3.42 -9.20 -13.03
CA LYS A 141 -2.35 -10.16 -12.69
C LYS A 141 -1.19 -10.06 -13.68
N SER A 142 -1.49 -9.84 -14.96
CA SER A 142 -0.49 -9.62 -16.01
C SER A 142 0.22 -8.27 -15.86
N LEU A 143 -0.46 -7.24 -15.36
CA LEU A 143 0.13 -5.93 -15.08
C LEU A 143 1.05 -6.00 -13.85
N ALA A 144 0.62 -6.70 -12.79
CA ALA A 144 1.44 -6.96 -11.61
C ALA A 144 2.69 -7.79 -11.97
N LEU A 145 2.53 -8.83 -12.80
CA LEU A 145 3.65 -9.60 -13.35
C LEU A 145 4.56 -8.76 -14.26
N GLY A 146 3.99 -7.85 -15.05
CA GLY A 146 4.72 -6.91 -15.88
C GLY A 146 5.55 -5.93 -15.05
N LEU A 147 4.98 -5.40 -13.97
CA LEU A 147 5.67 -4.50 -13.04
C LEU A 147 6.80 -5.21 -12.32
N VAL A 148 6.59 -6.46 -11.87
CA VAL A 148 7.64 -7.29 -11.26
C VAL A 148 8.77 -7.59 -12.25
N LYS A 149 8.45 -7.87 -13.52
CA LYS A 149 9.47 -8.07 -14.57
C LYS A 149 10.23 -6.79 -14.90
N TYR A 150 9.55 -5.66 -15.01
CA TYR A 150 10.17 -4.35 -15.25
C TYR A 150 11.16 -3.98 -14.13
N LEU A 151 10.72 -4.13 -12.87
CA LEU A 151 11.58 -3.88 -11.70
C LEU A 151 12.77 -4.83 -11.60
N ARG A 152 12.70 -6.02 -12.21
CA ARG A 152 13.82 -6.97 -12.29
C ARG A 152 14.78 -6.62 -13.43
N ALA A 153 14.27 -6.12 -14.56
CA ALA A 153 15.07 -5.73 -15.73
C ALA A 153 15.89 -4.45 -15.49
N GLU A 154 15.41 -3.51 -14.66
CA GLU A 154 16.17 -2.31 -14.26
C GLU A 154 17.35 -2.60 -13.30
N ARG A 155 17.62 -3.87 -12.97
CA ARG A 155 18.70 -4.29 -12.07
C ARG A 155 19.82 -5.09 -12.75
N GLU A 156 19.70 -5.37 -14.05
CA GLU A 156 20.76 -5.94 -14.91
C GLU A 156 21.44 -4.82 -15.69
#